data_AF-A0A938EUU0-F1
#
_entry.id   AF-A0A938EUU0-F1
#
_cell.length_a   1.000
_cell.length_b   1.000
_cell.length_c   1.000
_cell.angle_alpha   90.00
_cell.angle_beta   90.00
_cell.angle_gamma   90.00
#
_symmetry.space_group_name_H-M   'P 1'
#
loop_
_entity.id
_entity.type
_entity.pdbx_description
1 polymer ?
#
loop_
_entity_poly.entity_id
_entity_poly.type
_entity_poly.pdbx_seq_one_letter_code
_entity_poly.pdbx_strand_id
1 'polypeptide(L)'
;MTLSGELTPGVAIVNQFIPGDTADILIRIYRPTGADIKSGLVYFHGGGWSYFSVDMYDAQLTALASMTNSVIVSVNYQKSPEHKFPIPHDDCYTGLKWVFANAEKLGIDSQKIGIGGDSAGGNLAAGVALRNR
;
A
#
# COMPACT_ATOMS: atom_id res chain seq x y z
N MET A 1 4.82 -9.85 -19.61
CA MET A 1 5.79 -8.74 -19.53
C MET A 1 5.49 -8.00 -18.24
N THR A 2 6.07 -8.45 -17.13
CA THR A 2 6.01 -7.70 -15.87
C THR A 2 7.02 -6.56 -16.00
N LEU A 3 6.59 -5.34 -15.69
CA LEU A 3 7.48 -4.16 -15.57
C LEU A 3 8.43 -4.26 -14.37
N SER A 4 8.31 -5.31 -13.56
CA SER A 4 8.99 -5.46 -12.28
C SER A 4 10.28 -6.25 -12.46
N GLY A 5 11.39 -5.69 -11.96
CA GLY A 5 12.68 -6.37 -11.87
C GLY A 5 12.66 -7.59 -10.94
N GLU A 6 13.80 -7.97 -10.40
CA GLU A 6 13.89 -9.11 -9.49
C GLU A 6 13.26 -8.81 -8.12
N LEU A 7 12.64 -9.81 -7.51
CA LEU A 7 12.14 -9.71 -6.14
C LEU A 7 13.31 -9.67 -5.17
N THR A 8 13.26 -8.79 -4.17
CA THR A 8 14.28 -8.75 -3.13
C THR A 8 14.14 -9.97 -2.22
N PRO A 9 15.19 -10.82 -2.08
CA PRO A 9 15.15 -11.97 -1.17
C PRO A 9 14.91 -11.54 0.28
N GLY A 10 14.30 -12.42 1.07
CA GLY A 10 14.04 -12.12 2.49
C GLY A 10 12.92 -11.11 2.73
N VAL A 11 12.02 -10.92 1.76
CA VAL A 11 10.77 -10.15 1.96
C VAL A 11 9.57 -11.06 1.72
N ALA A 12 8.80 -11.31 2.76
CA ALA A 12 7.56 -12.06 2.68
C ALA A 12 6.45 -11.20 2.05
N ILE A 13 5.67 -11.80 1.14
CA ILE A 13 4.55 -11.15 0.46
C ILE A 13 3.26 -11.88 0.87
N VAL A 14 2.28 -11.14 1.39
CA VAL A 14 0.98 -11.70 1.80
C VAL A 14 -0.15 -10.87 1.22
N ASN A 15 -1.12 -11.54 0.62
CA ASN A 15 -2.38 -10.94 0.19
C ASN A 15 -3.41 -11.03 1.31
N GLN A 16 -4.18 -9.96 1.48
CA GLN A 16 -5.32 -9.93 2.39
C GLN A 16 -6.41 -9.04 1.82
N PHE A 17 -7.67 -9.45 1.98
CA PHE A 17 -8.81 -8.56 1.74
C PHE A 17 -9.20 -7.86 3.04
N ILE A 18 -9.53 -6.57 2.94
CA ILE A 18 -10.04 -5.76 4.04
C ILE A 18 -11.41 -5.19 3.64
N PRO A 19 -12.34 -5.01 4.58
CA PRO A 19 -13.64 -4.42 4.26
C PRO A 19 -13.47 -2.96 3.82
N GLY A 20 -14.05 -2.61 2.68
CA GLY A 20 -14.23 -1.25 2.19
C GLY A 20 -15.70 -0.87 2.08
N ASP A 21 -15.98 0.42 1.86
CA ASP A 21 -17.34 0.95 1.88
C ASP A 21 -18.20 0.42 0.72
N THR A 22 -17.58 0.20 -0.45
CA THR A 22 -18.27 -0.27 -1.67
C THR A 22 -17.91 -1.69 -2.08
N ALA A 23 -16.75 -2.19 -1.66
CA ALA A 23 -16.26 -3.54 -1.91
C ALA A 23 -15.13 -3.90 -0.94
N ASP A 24 -14.83 -5.19 -0.80
CA ASP A 24 -13.61 -5.62 -0.14
C ASP A 24 -12.38 -5.21 -0.97
N ILE A 25 -11.39 -4.61 -0.31
CA ILE A 25 -10.17 -4.07 -0.93
C ILE A 25 -9.04 -5.07 -0.74
N LEU A 26 -8.41 -5.49 -1.84
CA LEU A 26 -7.17 -6.26 -1.77
C LEU A 26 -6.04 -5.34 -1.29
N ILE A 27 -5.36 -5.74 -0.21
CA ILE A 27 -4.07 -5.21 0.18
C ILE A 27 -2.99 -6.29 0.00
N ARG A 28 -1.79 -5.84 -0.34
CA ARG A 28 -0.59 -6.69 -0.37
C ARG A 28 0.43 -6.17 0.63
N ILE A 29 0.86 -7.05 1.52
CA ILE A 29 1.75 -6.76 2.63
C ILE A 29 3.13 -7.32 2.30
N TYR A 30 4.14 -6.46 2.30
CA TYR A 30 5.55 -6.80 2.13
C TYR A 30 6.26 -6.65 3.47
N ARG A 31 6.84 -7.74 3.98
CA ARG A 31 7.50 -7.76 5.30
C ARG A 31 8.93 -8.29 5.17
N PRO A 32 9.96 -7.47 5.44
CA PRO A 32 11.33 -7.96 5.59
C PRO A 32 11.42 -9.03 6.69
N THR A 33 12.13 -10.12 6.43
CA THR A 33 12.34 -11.20 7.41
C THR A 33 13.52 -10.90 8.32
N GLY A 34 13.42 -11.23 9.61
CA GLY A 34 14.56 -11.23 10.54
C GLY A 34 14.95 -9.87 11.13
N ALA A 35 14.15 -8.82 10.92
CA ALA A 35 14.38 -7.51 11.50
C ALA A 35 13.38 -7.18 12.64
N ASP A 36 13.83 -6.41 13.64
CA ASP A 36 12.95 -5.74 14.60
C ASP A 36 12.30 -4.53 13.91
N ILE A 37 11.32 -4.82 13.04
CA ILE A 37 10.61 -3.82 12.24
C ILE A 37 9.73 -3.00 13.17
N LYS A 38 9.78 -1.68 13.03
CA LYS A 38 8.90 -0.76 13.79
C LYS A 38 8.24 0.30 12.92
N SER A 39 8.50 0.35 11.62
CA SER A 39 7.91 1.35 10.72
C SER A 39 7.02 0.70 9.67
N GLY A 40 5.97 1.45 9.29
CA GLY A 40 5.00 1.06 8.29
C GLY A 40 4.95 2.08 7.15
N LEU A 41 4.69 1.62 5.94
CA LEU A 41 4.39 2.48 4.80
C LEU A 41 3.13 1.98 4.10
N VAL A 42 2.10 2.82 4.01
CA VAL A 42 0.95 2.54 3.15
C VAL A 42 1.26 3.09 1.76
N TYR A 43 1.24 2.22 0.75
CA TYR A 43 1.65 2.56 -0.61
C TYR A 43 0.48 2.51 -1.58
N PHE A 44 0.38 3.52 -2.45
CA PHE A 44 -0.61 3.59 -3.52
C PHE A 44 0.10 3.61 -4.88
N HIS A 45 -0.20 2.64 -5.74
CA HIS A 45 0.43 2.55 -7.05
C HIS A 45 -0.04 3.65 -8.02
N GLY A 46 0.83 4.01 -8.97
CA GLY A 46 0.48 4.87 -10.10
C GLY A 46 -0.42 4.21 -11.14
N GLY A 47 -0.40 4.75 -12.37
CA GLY A 47 -1.23 4.23 -13.47
C GLY A 47 -2.42 5.11 -13.86
N GLY A 48 -2.39 6.40 -13.52
CA GLY A 48 -3.43 7.35 -13.97
C GLY A 48 -4.83 6.96 -13.51
N TRP A 49 -4.97 6.39 -12.30
CA TRP A 49 -6.21 5.88 -11.68
C TRP A 49 -6.92 4.73 -12.42
N SER A 50 -6.46 4.36 -13.62
CA SER A 50 -7.12 3.38 -14.48
C SER A 50 -6.26 2.14 -14.74
N TYR A 51 -4.95 2.25 -14.59
CA TYR A 51 -3.99 1.20 -14.95
C TYR A 51 -3.24 0.65 -13.73
N PHE A 52 -2.60 -0.50 -13.96
CA PHE A 52 -1.74 -1.24 -13.02
C PHE A 52 -2.45 -1.79 -11.79
N SER A 53 -1.79 -2.69 -11.07
CA SER A 53 -2.26 -3.30 -9.83
C SER A 53 -1.05 -3.59 -8.94
N VAL A 54 -1.31 -4.07 -7.73
CA VAL A 54 -0.25 -4.56 -6.82
C VAL A 54 0.67 -5.60 -7.47
N ASP A 55 0.19 -6.39 -8.42
CA ASP A 55 0.98 -7.41 -9.14
C ASP A 55 2.07 -6.83 -10.05
N MET A 56 2.04 -5.53 -10.33
CA MET A 56 3.06 -4.87 -11.15
C MET A 56 4.14 -4.17 -10.33
N TYR A 57 4.03 -4.18 -9.00
CA TYR A 57 4.87 -3.40 -8.08
C TYR A 57 5.72 -4.26 -7.14
N ASP A 58 5.67 -5.59 -7.21
CA ASP A 58 6.32 -6.47 -6.24
C ASP A 58 7.85 -6.26 -6.17
N ALA A 59 8.54 -6.09 -7.30
CA ALA A 59 9.98 -5.85 -7.29
C ALA A 59 10.34 -4.53 -6.60
N GLN A 60 9.61 -3.46 -6.91
CA GLN A 60 9.82 -2.13 -6.36
C GLN A 60 9.50 -2.11 -4.86
N LEU A 61 8.41 -2.76 -4.44
CA LEU A 61 7.95 -2.74 -3.05
C LEU A 61 8.70 -3.74 -2.17
N THR A 62 9.20 -4.86 -2.70
CA THR A 62 10.15 -5.69 -1.96
C THR A 62 11.47 -4.97 -1.74
N ALA A 63 12.00 -4.28 -2.76
CA ALA A 63 13.20 -3.47 -2.63
C ALA A 63 13.00 -2.32 -1.62
N LEU A 64 11.90 -1.59 -1.72
CA LEU A 64 11.57 -0.50 -0.80
C LEU A 64 11.42 -1.01 0.64
N ALA A 65 10.75 -2.15 0.85
CA ALA A 65 10.59 -2.75 2.17
C ALA A 65 11.95 -3.11 2.78
N SER A 66 12.84 -3.73 1.99
CA SER A 66 14.19 -4.08 2.42
C SER A 66 15.05 -2.85 2.72
N MET A 67 15.03 -1.83 1.86
CA MET A 67 15.85 -0.62 2.02
C MET A 67 15.43 0.22 3.22
N THR A 68 14.14 0.27 3.52
CA THR A 68 13.57 1.08 4.60
C THR A 68 13.38 0.29 5.90
N ASN A 69 13.64 -1.01 5.88
CA ASN A 69 13.34 -1.93 6.97
C ASN A 69 11.93 -1.74 7.55
N SER A 70 10.94 -1.62 6.65
CA SER A 70 9.55 -1.28 7.00
C SER A 70 8.58 -2.31 6.44
N VAL A 71 7.45 -2.50 7.12
CA VAL A 71 6.30 -3.22 6.54
C VAL A 71 5.62 -2.30 5.54
N ILE A 72 5.49 -2.75 4.29
CA ILE A 72 4.76 -2.00 3.26
C ILE A 72 3.39 -2.64 3.06
N VAL A 73 2.33 -1.83 3.11
CA VAL A 73 0.97 -2.25 2.79
C VAL A 73 0.51 -1.52 1.54
N SER A 74 0.52 -2.22 0.41
CA SER A 74 0.09 -1.69 -0.88
C SER A 74 -1.40 -1.90 -1.07
N VAL A 75 -2.15 -0.82 -1.36
CA VAL A 75 -3.60 -0.86 -1.52
C VAL A 75 -3.96 -0.98 -3.00
N ASN A 76 -4.66 -2.05 -3.37
CA ASN A 76 -5.16 -2.26 -4.72
C ASN A 76 -6.53 -1.58 -4.88
N TYR A 77 -6.54 -0.26 -4.90
CA TYR A 77 -7.74 0.58 -4.96
C TYR A 77 -8.56 0.32 -6.24
N GLN A 78 -9.88 0.55 -6.18
CA GLN A 78 -10.76 0.47 -7.34
C GLN A 78 -10.45 1.54 -8.39
N LYS A 79 -10.65 1.23 -9.67
CA LYS A 79 -10.12 2.01 -10.80
C LYS A 79 -11.19 2.78 -11.56
N SER A 80 -10.78 3.88 -12.16
CA SER A 80 -11.57 4.57 -13.18
C SER A 80 -11.43 3.88 -14.55
N PRO A 81 -12.42 4.01 -15.45
CA PRO A 81 -13.66 4.80 -15.33
C PRO A 81 -14.82 4.12 -14.59
N GLU A 82 -14.72 2.84 -14.24
CA GLU A 82 -15.78 2.06 -13.58
C GLU A 82 -16.09 2.62 -12.19
N HIS A 83 -15.04 2.98 -11.45
CA HIS A 83 -15.10 3.56 -10.11
C HIS A 83 -14.43 4.94 -10.14
N LYS A 84 -15.25 5.96 -10.36
CA LYS A 84 -14.82 7.35 -10.43
C LYS A 84 -14.48 7.89 -9.04
N PHE A 85 -13.77 9.02 -9.01
CA PHE A 85 -13.61 9.82 -7.79
C PHE A 85 -14.98 10.03 -7.08
N PRO A 86 -15.08 9.86 -5.76
CA PRO A 86 -13.98 9.68 -4.79
C PRO A 86 -13.58 8.23 -4.47
N ILE A 87 -14.17 7.20 -5.10
CA ILE A 87 -13.99 5.79 -4.69
C ILE A 87 -12.51 5.37 -4.55
N PRO A 88 -11.60 5.62 -5.52
CA PRO A 88 -10.19 5.26 -5.37
C PRO A 88 -9.51 5.94 -4.18
N HIS A 89 -9.91 7.17 -3.85
CA HIS A 89 -9.39 7.93 -2.71
C HIS A 89 -9.93 7.41 -1.37
N ASP A 90 -11.21 7.05 -1.32
CA ASP A 90 -11.84 6.44 -0.16
C ASP A 90 -11.25 5.04 0.15
N ASP A 91 -10.96 4.24 -0.88
CA ASP A 91 -10.28 2.94 -0.72
C ASP A 91 -8.89 3.11 -0.11
N CYS A 92 -8.09 4.05 -0.62
CA CYS A 92 -6.77 4.36 -0.09
C CYS A 92 -6.83 4.86 1.37
N TYR A 93 -7.80 5.72 1.70
CA TYR A 93 -8.01 6.17 3.08
C TYR A 93 -8.44 5.01 4.00
N THR A 94 -9.26 4.10 3.50
CA THR A 94 -9.66 2.88 4.22
C THR A 94 -8.46 1.98 4.49
N GLY A 95 -7.58 1.79 3.51
CA GLY A 95 -6.31 1.09 3.70
C GLY A 95 -5.45 1.72 4.80
N LEU A 96 -5.32 3.06 4.82
CA LEU A 96 -4.60 3.76 5.88
C LEU A 96 -5.20 3.51 7.27
N LYS A 97 -6.51 3.70 7.42
CA LYS A 97 -7.22 3.44 8.69
C LYS A 97 -7.01 2.00 9.17
N TRP A 98 -7.09 1.04 8.24
CA TRP A 98 -6.91 -0.37 8.57
C TRP A 98 -5.49 -0.65 9.08
N VAL A 99 -4.47 -0.04 8.48
CA VAL A 99 -3.07 -0.20 8.92
C VAL A 99 -2.88 0.38 10.33
N PHE A 100 -3.41 1.57 10.62
CA PHE A 100 -3.38 2.12 11.99
C PHE A 100 -4.07 1.20 12.99
N ALA A 101 -5.27 0.70 12.66
CA ALA A 101 -6.04 -0.18 13.53
C ALA A 101 -5.39 -1.56 13.76
N ASN A 102 -4.47 -1.99 12.87
CA ASN A 102 -3.81 -3.28 12.95
C ASN A 102 -2.29 -3.16 13.15
N ALA A 103 -1.77 -1.98 13.52
CA ALA A 103 -0.34 -1.71 13.61
C ALA A 103 0.39 -2.74 14.49
N GLU A 104 -0.15 -3.05 15.68
CA GLU A 104 0.41 -4.07 16.59
C GLU A 104 0.50 -5.46 15.92
N LYS A 105 -0.57 -5.92 15.28
CA LYS A 105 -0.60 -7.22 14.57
C LYS A 105 0.38 -7.25 13.40
N LEU A 106 0.62 -6.10 12.79
CA LEU A 106 1.59 -5.96 11.70
C LEU A 106 3.03 -5.87 12.21
N GLY A 107 3.25 -5.67 13.52
CA GLY A 107 4.56 -5.38 14.09
C GLY A 107 5.05 -3.97 13.74
N ILE A 108 4.15 -2.99 13.67
CA ILE A 108 4.44 -1.60 13.31
C ILE A 108 4.18 -0.72 14.54
N ASP A 109 5.10 0.21 14.84
CA ASP A 109 4.82 1.30 15.77
C ASP A 109 3.86 2.28 15.08
N SER A 110 2.67 2.47 15.66
CA SER A 110 1.64 3.37 15.13
C SER A 110 2.12 4.82 14.97
N GLN A 111 3.16 5.24 15.70
CA GLN A 111 3.77 6.57 15.57
C GLN A 111 4.74 6.68 14.39
N LYS A 112 5.01 5.57 13.67
CA LYS A 112 5.98 5.46 12.57
C LYS A 112 5.33 4.92 11.30
N ILE A 113 4.12 5.38 11.00
CA ILE A 113 3.40 5.05 9.77
C ILE A 113 3.53 6.21 8.78
N GLY A 114 4.19 5.94 7.65
CA GLY A 114 4.22 6.82 6.49
C GLY A 114 3.16 6.44 5.46
N ILE A 115 2.93 7.35 4.51
CA ILE A 115 2.13 7.10 3.30
C ILE A 115 2.92 7.56 2.08
N GLY A 116 2.78 6.84 0.97
CA GLY A 116 3.53 7.12 -0.25
C GLY A 116 2.86 6.55 -1.50
N GLY A 117 3.39 6.95 -2.66
CA GLY A 117 2.92 6.49 -3.95
C GLY A 117 3.59 7.24 -5.09
N ASP A 118 3.49 6.71 -6.30
CA ASP A 118 4.05 7.29 -7.52
C ASP A 118 2.95 7.83 -8.45
N SER A 119 3.22 8.94 -9.15
CA SER A 119 2.28 9.51 -10.14
C SER A 119 0.86 9.71 -9.56
N ALA A 120 -0.17 9.08 -10.13
CA ALA A 120 -1.54 9.07 -9.59
C ALA A 120 -1.62 8.52 -8.16
N GLY A 121 -0.80 7.54 -7.80
CA GLY A 121 -0.65 7.03 -6.44
C GLY A 121 -0.06 8.07 -5.49
N GLY A 122 0.89 8.89 -5.96
CA GLY A 122 1.42 10.02 -5.20
C GLY A 122 0.38 11.12 -4.98
N ASN A 123 -0.47 11.37 -5.99
CA ASN A 123 -1.63 12.25 -5.84
C ASN A 123 -2.61 11.71 -4.78
N LEU A 124 -2.94 10.41 -4.81
CA LEU A 124 -3.78 9.76 -3.79
C LEU A 124 -3.14 9.84 -2.40
N ALA A 125 -1.82 9.62 -2.29
CA ALA A 125 -1.09 9.72 -1.03
C ALA A 125 -1.19 11.12 -0.42
N ALA A 126 -0.94 12.16 -1.21
CA ALA A 126 -1.09 13.53 -0.75
C ALA A 126 -2.54 13.85 -0.35
N GLY A 127 -3.52 13.42 -1.13
CA GLY A 127 -4.94 13.62 -0.82
C GLY A 127 -5.38 12.91 0.46
N VAL A 128 -4.89 11.70 0.70
CA VAL A 128 -5.14 10.94 1.94
C VAL A 128 -4.47 11.63 3.13
N ALA A 129 -3.24 12.13 2.97
CA ALA A 129 -2.54 12.90 3.99
C ALA A 129 -3.35 14.10 4.47
N LEU A 130 -3.90 14.86 3.51
CA LEU A 130 -4.71 16.05 3.77
C LEU A 130 -6.01 15.72 4.49
N ARG A 131 -6.63 14.59 4.15
CA ARG A 131 -7.86 14.11 4.80
C ARG A 131 -7.62 13.65 6.25
N ASN A 132 -6.43 13.12 6.55
CA ASN A 132 -6.07 12.57 7.86
C ASN A 132 -5.43 13.61 8.81
N ARG A 133 -5.66 14.90 8.58
CA ARG A 133 -5.15 15.98 9.45
C ARG A 133 -6.02 16.17 10.69
#